data_AF-A0A2N5VZW1-F1
#
_entry.id   AF-A0A2N5VZW1-F1
#
_cell.length_a   1.000
_cell.length_b   1.000
_cell.length_c   1.000
_cell.angle_alpha   90.00
_cell.angle_beta   90.00
_cell.angle_gamma   90.00
#
_symmetry.space_group_name_H-M   'P 1'
#
loop_
_entity.id
_entity.type
_entity.pdbx_description
1 polymer ?
#
loop_
_entity_poly.entity_id
_entity_poly.type
_entity_poly.pdbx_seq_one_letter_code
_entity_poly.pdbx_strand_id
1 'polypeptide(L)'
;MDTWDDAKLQSVVISKHGNPKTTTEIVCKNFIEAIESGKYGWFWECPSGGVNCKYRHALPPGFVLKAQKKKDAEEAKKNELSLEDFLERERHQLGKNLTPVTKESFAKWKAERLSKKQVEEDGKRKLKEQQAAAGRMNGMSGRDLFTFDTTGVYGDDAYSDDEGPESGDDQGWDLNKYRQETEAERARLEEERIAQLGGVGVGVGSLRLGE
;
A
#
# COMPACT_ATOMS: atom_id res chain seq x y z
N MET A 1 35.03 10.21 33.02
CA MET A 1 34.24 10.75 31.89
C MET A 1 32.76 10.39 32.03
N ASP A 2 32.43 9.43 32.90
CA ASP A 2 31.10 8.82 33.09
C ASP A 2 30.09 9.65 33.90
N THR A 3 30.44 10.89 34.29
CA THR A 3 29.56 11.79 35.07
C THR A 3 29.26 13.09 34.33
N TRP A 4 29.40 13.11 33.00
CA TRP A 4 29.11 14.28 32.18
C TRP A 4 27.77 14.06 31.47
N ASP A 5 26.79 14.90 31.79
CA ASP A 5 25.52 14.91 31.07
C ASP A 5 25.72 15.36 29.61
N ASP A 6 24.84 14.93 28.70
CA ASP A 6 24.91 15.26 27.26
C ASP A 6 25.04 16.76 26.99
N ALA A 7 24.40 17.59 27.82
CA ALA A 7 24.50 19.05 27.74
C ALA A 7 25.93 19.57 28.02
N LYS A 8 26.65 18.94 28.97
CA LYS A 8 28.03 19.28 29.32
C LYS A 8 29.02 18.79 28.27
N LEU A 9 28.74 17.66 27.63
CA LEU A 9 29.51 17.16 26.48
C LEU A 9 29.38 18.09 25.27
N GLN A 10 28.15 18.51 24.94
CA GLN A 10 27.89 19.44 23.84
C GLN A 10 28.62 20.78 24.04
N SER A 11 28.59 21.35 25.25
CA SER A 11 29.25 22.63 25.53
C SER A 11 30.78 22.54 25.40
N VAL A 12 31.39 21.44 25.83
CA VAL A 12 32.84 21.22 25.68
C VAL A 12 33.22 21.02 24.21
N VAL A 13 32.41 20.29 23.43
CA VAL A 13 32.66 20.10 21.98
C VAL A 13 32.56 21.42 21.22
N ILE A 14 31.55 22.25 21.52
CA ILE A 14 31.38 23.59 20.95
C ILE A 14 32.54 24.52 21.35
N SER A 15 33.06 24.38 22.58
CA SER A 15 34.19 25.19 23.04
C SER A 15 35.54 24.78 22.41
N LYS A 16 35.71 23.50 22.04
CA LYS A 16 36.95 22.96 21.46
C LYS A 16 37.02 23.08 19.94
N HIS A 17 35.89 22.91 19.26
CA HIS A 17 35.81 23.08 17.82
C HIS A 17 35.20 24.45 17.57
N GLY A 18 36.05 25.42 17.20
CA GLY A 18 35.60 26.78 16.90
C GLY A 18 34.37 26.76 15.98
N ASN A 19 33.35 27.55 16.35
CA ASN A 19 32.07 27.60 15.67
C ASN A 19 32.28 27.74 14.14
N PRO A 20 31.88 26.75 13.32
CA PRO A 20 32.05 26.85 11.88
C PRO A 20 31.21 28.03 11.39
N LYS A 21 31.88 29.00 10.73
CA LYS A 21 31.27 30.23 10.23
C LYS A 21 30.38 29.93 9.01
N THR A 22 29.29 29.19 9.20
CA THR A 22 28.30 28.96 8.15
C THR A 22 27.23 30.04 8.27
N THR A 23 26.98 30.76 7.18
CA THR A 23 26.07 31.91 7.15
C THR A 23 24.60 31.53 7.01
N THR A 24 24.29 30.23 6.82
CA THR A 24 22.92 29.73 6.62
C THR A 24 22.65 28.46 7.41
N GLU A 25 21.39 28.29 7.87
CA GLU A 25 20.91 27.10 8.59
C GLU A 25 20.61 25.91 7.66
N ILE A 26 20.65 26.15 6.34
CA ILE A 26 20.37 25.14 5.32
C ILE A 26 21.57 24.20 5.19
N VAL A 27 21.29 22.89 5.19
CA VAL A 27 22.30 21.84 5.00
C VAL A 27 22.77 21.81 3.53
N CYS A 28 24.08 21.68 3.32
CA CYS A 28 24.63 21.60 1.97
C CYS A 28 24.16 20.34 1.23
N LYS A 29 23.70 20.48 -0.02
CA LYS A 29 23.23 19.35 -0.84
C LYS A 29 24.36 18.33 -1.12
N ASN A 30 25.54 18.81 -1.48
CA ASN A 30 26.70 17.95 -1.77
C ASN A 30 27.18 17.19 -0.53
N PHE A 31 26.91 17.73 0.66
CA PHE A 31 27.24 17.07 1.92
C PHE A 31 26.29 15.89 2.19
N ILE A 32 24.99 16.07 1.94
CA ILE A 32 24.03 14.96 2.01
C ILE A 32 24.42 13.87 1.01
N GLU A 33 24.79 14.24 -0.22
CA GLU A 33 25.22 13.30 -1.26
C GLU A 33 26.55 12.59 -0.90
N ALA A 34 27.53 13.32 -0.34
CA ALA A 34 28.80 12.74 0.10
C ALA A 34 28.62 11.73 1.24
N ILE A 35 27.69 12.00 2.16
CA ILE A 35 27.36 11.06 3.23
C ILE A 35 26.58 9.86 2.70
N GLU A 36 25.61 10.07 1.80
CA GLU A 36 24.87 8.97 1.16
C GLU A 36 25.79 8.08 0.30
N SER A 37 26.84 8.65 -0.30
CA SER A 37 27.83 7.92 -1.10
C SER A 37 29.06 7.42 -0.32
N GLY A 38 29.14 7.68 0.98
CA GLY A 38 30.26 7.26 1.83
C GLY A 38 31.61 7.95 1.52
N LYS A 39 31.58 9.06 0.79
CA LYS A 39 32.78 9.84 0.38
C LYS A 39 33.16 10.93 1.39
N TYR A 40 32.34 11.14 2.43
CA TYR A 40 32.61 12.08 3.50
C TYR A 40 33.69 11.54 4.45
N GLY A 41 34.74 12.33 4.72
CA GLY A 41 35.87 11.91 5.55
C GLY A 41 36.88 13.04 5.81
N TRP A 42 38.04 12.68 6.36
CA TRP A 42 39.06 13.64 6.84
C TRP A 42 39.59 14.61 5.77
N PHE A 43 39.58 14.22 4.49
CA PHE A 43 40.01 15.06 3.36
C PHE A 43 38.85 15.50 2.46
N TRP A 44 37.61 15.40 2.93
CA TRP A 44 36.46 15.78 2.10
C TRP A 44 36.24 17.29 2.13
N GLU A 45 36.37 17.93 0.96
CA GLU A 45 36.05 19.33 0.75
C GLU A 45 34.78 19.47 -0.11
N CYS A 46 33.93 20.45 0.23
CA CYS A 46 32.68 20.65 -0.49
C CYS A 46 32.94 21.20 -1.90
N PRO A 47 32.47 20.55 -2.98
CA PRO A 47 32.73 20.99 -4.35
C PRO A 47 32.07 22.33 -4.72
N SER A 48 31.08 22.80 -3.96
CA SER A 48 30.42 24.10 -4.20
C SER A 48 31.04 25.27 -3.43
N GLY A 49 32.06 25.06 -2.60
CA GLY A 49 32.65 26.16 -1.82
C GLY A 49 33.85 25.84 -0.94
N GLY A 50 34.45 24.65 -1.07
CA GLY A 50 35.61 24.19 -0.31
C GLY A 50 35.43 24.38 1.20
N VAL A 51 36.43 25.03 1.80
CA VAL A 51 36.49 25.39 3.23
C VAL A 51 35.46 26.48 3.61
N ASN A 52 35.01 27.31 2.66
CA ASN A 52 34.10 28.44 2.89
C ASN A 52 32.70 28.21 2.29
N CYS A 53 32.16 27.00 2.36
CA CYS A 53 30.79 26.77 1.91
C CYS A 53 29.80 27.60 2.73
N LYS A 54 28.86 28.26 2.03
CA LYS A 54 27.79 29.05 2.64
C LYS A 54 26.85 28.21 3.52
N TYR A 55 26.70 26.93 3.16
CA TYR A 55 25.74 25.99 3.72
C TYR A 55 26.36 25.12 4.83
N ARG A 56 25.53 24.63 5.75
CA ARG A 56 25.97 23.85 6.91
C ARG A 56 26.42 22.44 6.50
N HIS A 57 27.62 22.05 6.91
CA HIS A 57 28.19 20.70 6.75
C HIS A 57 27.99 19.82 8.00
N ALA A 58 26.79 19.88 8.58
CA ALA A 58 26.41 19.05 9.72
C ALA A 58 24.94 18.71 9.61
N LEU A 59 24.59 17.43 9.85
CA LEU A 59 23.19 17.01 9.87
C LEU A 59 22.47 17.68 11.05
N PRO A 60 21.25 18.19 10.85
CA PRO A 60 20.38 18.58 11.95
C PRO A 60 20.10 17.38 12.87
N PRO A 61 19.91 17.62 14.17
CA PRO A 61 19.54 16.55 15.10
C PRO A 61 18.24 15.86 14.63
N GLY A 62 18.26 14.53 14.58
CA GLY A 62 17.11 13.72 14.14
C GLY A 62 17.00 13.48 12.62
N PHE A 63 17.93 13.97 11.79
CA PHE A 63 17.91 13.68 10.36
C PHE A 63 18.41 12.24 10.09
N VAL A 64 17.50 11.36 9.64
CA VAL A 64 17.83 9.99 9.24
C VAL A 64 18.06 9.92 7.73
N LEU A 65 19.23 9.43 7.33
CA LEU A 65 19.62 9.25 5.94
C LEU A 65 18.67 8.29 5.21
N LYS A 66 18.45 8.51 3.91
CA LYS A 66 17.57 7.64 3.10
C LYS A 66 18.09 6.20 3.06
N ALA A 67 19.40 6.02 2.99
CA ALA A 67 20.04 4.70 3.04
C ALA A 67 19.77 3.98 4.37
N GLN A 68 19.82 4.69 5.50
CA GLN A 68 19.54 4.11 6.81
C GLN A 68 18.06 3.75 6.95
N LYS A 69 17.15 4.66 6.56
CA LYS A 69 15.70 4.36 6.55
C LYS A 69 15.35 3.12 5.73
N LYS A 70 16.03 2.91 4.60
CA LYS A 70 15.85 1.70 3.78
C LYS A 70 16.35 0.44 4.51
N LYS A 71 17.51 0.50 5.14
CA LYS A 71 18.04 -0.63 5.94
C LYS A 71 17.12 -0.97 7.10
N ASP A 72 16.68 0.03 7.86
CA ASP A 72 15.78 -0.18 9.00
C ASP A 72 14.43 -0.76 8.54
N ALA A 73 13.91 -0.31 7.39
CA ALA A 73 12.69 -0.86 6.80
C ALA A 73 12.87 -2.29 6.25
N GLU A 74 14.02 -2.61 5.67
CA GLU A 74 14.35 -3.98 5.23
C GLU A 74 14.57 -4.91 6.41
N GLU A 75 15.17 -4.44 7.50
CA GLU A 75 15.36 -5.19 8.73
C GLU A 75 14.03 -5.42 9.44
N ALA A 76 13.15 -4.42 9.49
CA ALA A 76 11.79 -4.59 9.99
C ALA A 76 11.02 -5.66 9.19
N LYS A 77 11.14 -5.66 7.86
CA LYS A 77 10.54 -6.69 6.99
C LYS A 77 11.17 -8.07 7.14
N LYS A 78 12.46 -8.16 7.47
CA LYS A 78 13.13 -9.45 7.77
C LYS A 78 12.75 -9.98 9.15
N ASN A 79 12.41 -9.09 10.08
CA ASN A 79 11.91 -9.43 11.41
C ASN A 79 10.40 -9.66 11.43
N GLU A 80 9.68 -9.42 10.33
CA GLU A 80 8.37 -10.01 10.11
C GLU A 80 8.58 -11.52 10.06
N LEU A 81 8.16 -12.17 11.13
CA LEU A 81 8.22 -13.60 11.30
C LEU A 81 7.70 -14.30 10.06
N SER A 82 8.49 -15.24 9.53
CA SER A 82 8.08 -16.06 8.42
C SER A 82 6.75 -16.74 8.75
N LEU A 83 5.90 -16.93 7.74
CA LEU A 83 4.59 -17.54 7.93
C LEU A 83 4.71 -18.91 8.61
N GLU A 84 5.77 -19.65 8.31
CA GLU A 84 6.13 -20.94 8.89
C GLU A 84 6.42 -20.82 10.39
N ASP A 85 7.27 -19.88 10.81
CA ASP A 85 7.60 -19.65 12.23
C ASP A 85 6.36 -19.23 13.03
N PHE A 86 5.47 -18.44 12.43
CA PHE A 86 4.19 -18.09 13.03
C PHE A 86 3.30 -19.33 13.20
N LEU A 87 3.19 -20.16 12.17
CA LEU A 87 2.39 -21.40 12.21
C LEU A 87 2.94 -22.42 13.22
N GLU A 88 4.25 -22.54 13.37
CA GLU A 88 4.86 -23.45 14.36
C GLU A 88 4.59 -23.02 15.80
N ARG A 89 4.62 -21.71 16.08
CA ARG A 89 4.25 -21.17 17.41
C ARG A 89 2.79 -21.41 17.73
N GLU A 90 1.89 -21.08 16.81
CA GLU A 90 0.45 -21.28 16.97
C GLU A 90 0.12 -22.76 17.13
N ARG A 91 0.77 -23.65 16.36
CA ARG A 91 0.61 -25.10 16.51
C ARG A 91 1.05 -25.59 17.90
N HIS A 92 2.14 -25.07 18.44
CA HIS A 92 2.59 -25.42 19.78
C HIS A 92 1.67 -24.84 20.87
N GLN A 93 1.00 -23.72 20.58
CA GLN A 93 0.05 -23.08 21.49
C GLN A 93 -1.33 -23.76 21.50
N LEU A 94 -1.70 -24.46 20.43
CA LEU A 94 -2.93 -25.27 20.39
C LEU A 94 -2.86 -26.43 21.40
N GLY A 95 -3.85 -26.48 22.29
CA GLY A 95 -3.97 -27.53 23.31
C GLY A 95 -4.40 -28.89 22.74
N LYS A 96 -4.51 -29.89 23.63
CA LYS A 96 -4.83 -31.29 23.27
C LYS A 96 -6.28 -31.54 22.81
N ASN A 97 -7.18 -30.56 22.96
CA ASN A 97 -8.58 -30.67 22.56
C ASN A 97 -8.77 -30.12 21.14
N LEU A 98 -8.45 -30.94 20.13
CA LEU A 98 -8.63 -30.60 18.72
C LEU A 98 -9.92 -31.22 18.18
N THR A 99 -10.74 -30.43 17.49
CA THR A 99 -11.92 -30.94 16.77
C THR A 99 -11.47 -31.63 15.48
N PRO A 100 -11.78 -32.93 15.28
CA PRO A 100 -11.46 -33.59 14.02
C PRO A 100 -12.21 -32.93 12.87
N VAL A 101 -11.52 -32.74 11.75
CA VAL A 101 -12.09 -32.17 10.52
C VAL A 101 -12.89 -33.26 9.81
N THR A 102 -14.16 -33.38 10.17
CA THR A 102 -15.15 -34.22 9.49
C THR A 102 -16.01 -33.34 8.59
N LYS A 103 -16.77 -33.94 7.67
CA LYS A 103 -17.64 -33.18 6.75
C LYS A 103 -18.64 -32.29 7.52
N GLU A 104 -19.15 -32.79 8.65
CA GLU A 104 -20.10 -32.07 9.49
C GLU A 104 -19.45 -30.91 10.25
N SER A 105 -18.25 -31.10 10.82
CA SER A 105 -17.55 -30.03 11.54
C SER A 105 -17.06 -28.94 10.57
N PHE A 106 -16.61 -29.33 9.37
CA PHE A 106 -16.25 -28.39 8.32
C PHE A 106 -17.46 -27.59 7.81
N ALA A 107 -18.62 -28.22 7.63
CA ALA A 107 -19.83 -27.53 7.20
C ALA A 107 -20.27 -26.45 8.21
N LYS A 108 -20.24 -26.78 9.52
CA LYS A 108 -20.51 -25.82 10.60
C LYS A 108 -19.51 -24.66 10.59
N TRP A 109 -18.21 -24.96 10.54
CA TRP A 109 -17.16 -23.94 10.46
C TRP A 109 -17.30 -23.05 9.23
N LYS A 110 -17.63 -23.63 8.06
CA LYS A 110 -17.82 -22.88 6.81
C LYS A 110 -19.01 -21.93 6.94
N ALA A 111 -20.14 -22.40 7.47
CA ALA A 111 -21.30 -21.56 7.72
C ALA A 111 -20.98 -20.40 8.68
N GLU A 112 -20.28 -20.66 9.77
CA GLU A 112 -19.83 -19.64 10.73
C GLU A 112 -18.89 -18.61 10.09
N ARG A 113 -17.93 -19.06 9.28
CA ARG A 113 -17.00 -18.17 8.56
C ARG A 113 -17.70 -17.29 7.54
N LEU A 114 -18.64 -17.85 6.77
CA LEU A 114 -19.46 -17.09 5.81
C LEU A 114 -20.34 -16.07 6.55
N SER A 115 -21.00 -16.47 7.64
CA SER A 115 -21.81 -15.58 8.45
C SER A 115 -20.97 -14.44 9.05
N LYS A 116 -19.80 -14.73 9.61
CA LYS A 116 -18.88 -13.72 10.13
C LYS A 116 -18.43 -12.74 9.04
N LYS A 117 -18.07 -13.25 7.86
CA LYS A 117 -17.69 -12.41 6.72
C LYS A 117 -18.84 -11.49 6.30
N GLN A 118 -20.06 -12.01 6.21
CA GLN A 118 -21.23 -11.20 5.87
C GLN A 118 -21.50 -10.12 6.91
N VAL A 119 -21.39 -10.42 8.20
CA VAL A 119 -21.54 -9.43 9.29
C VAL A 119 -20.48 -8.34 9.21
N GLU A 120 -19.21 -8.68 8.92
CA GLU A 120 -18.14 -7.71 8.73
C GLU A 120 -18.35 -6.83 7.48
N GLU A 121 -18.80 -7.42 6.37
CA GLU A 121 -19.11 -6.69 5.14
C GLU A 121 -20.34 -5.78 5.30
N ASP A 122 -21.39 -6.25 5.96
CA ASP A 122 -22.57 -5.46 6.29
C ASP A 122 -22.24 -4.34 7.27
N GLY A 123 -21.36 -4.59 8.24
CA GLY A 123 -20.84 -3.56 9.15
C GLY A 123 -20.07 -2.48 8.40
N LYS A 124 -19.16 -2.88 7.50
CA LYS A 124 -18.42 -1.94 6.62
C LYS A 124 -19.38 -1.17 5.70
N ARG A 125 -20.40 -1.82 5.14
CA ARG A 125 -21.41 -1.17 4.29
C ARG A 125 -22.19 -0.13 5.07
N LYS A 126 -22.65 -0.45 6.29
CA LYS A 126 -23.36 0.50 7.17
C LYS A 126 -22.49 1.68 7.57
N LEU A 127 -21.21 1.46 7.85
CA LEU A 127 -20.26 2.55 8.14
C LEU A 127 -20.07 3.47 6.93
N LYS A 128 -19.92 2.88 5.73
CA LYS A 128 -19.85 3.65 4.48
C LYS A 128 -21.15 4.42 4.20
N GLU A 129 -22.31 3.82 4.46
CA GLU A 129 -23.61 4.46 4.30
C GLU A 129 -23.77 5.65 5.28
N GLN A 130 -23.38 5.48 6.54
CA GLN A 130 -23.35 6.59 7.52
C GLN A 130 -22.39 7.69 7.10
N GLN A 131 -21.23 7.33 6.57
CA GLN A 131 -20.25 8.29 6.05
C GLN A 131 -20.80 9.04 4.82
N ALA A 132 -21.59 8.37 3.98
CA ALA A 132 -22.24 8.95 2.80
C ALA A 132 -23.35 9.91 3.21
N ALA A 133 -24.21 9.49 4.15
CA ALA A 133 -25.27 10.33 4.72
C ALA A 133 -24.72 11.57 5.44
N ALA A 134 -23.52 11.48 6.03
CA ALA A 134 -22.80 12.61 6.62
C ALA A 134 -22.10 13.51 5.60
N GLY A 135 -22.30 13.29 4.29
CA GLY A 135 -21.70 14.08 3.20
C GLY A 135 -20.20 13.87 3.01
N ARG A 136 -19.59 12.85 3.65
CA ARG A 136 -18.15 12.57 3.58
C ARG A 136 -17.84 11.53 2.51
N MET A 137 -17.92 11.96 1.25
CA MET A 137 -17.74 11.10 0.07
C MET A 137 -16.26 10.80 -0.26
N ASN A 138 -15.32 11.54 0.34
CA ASN A 138 -13.87 11.33 0.13
C ASN A 138 -13.44 9.94 0.64
N GLY A 139 -13.01 9.08 -0.30
CA GLY A 139 -12.48 7.73 -0.01
C GLY A 139 -13.45 6.59 -0.32
N MET A 140 -14.63 6.87 -0.89
CA MET A 140 -15.54 5.83 -1.40
C MET A 140 -15.11 5.37 -2.80
N SER A 141 -15.39 4.11 -3.13
CA SER A 141 -15.19 3.61 -4.50
C SER A 141 -16.18 4.28 -5.45
N GLY A 142 -15.81 4.46 -6.72
CA GLY A 142 -16.73 4.97 -7.73
C GLY A 142 -18.02 4.15 -7.81
N ARG A 143 -17.94 2.83 -7.64
CA ARG A 143 -19.13 1.96 -7.55
C ARG A 143 -19.96 2.22 -6.29
N ASP A 144 -19.31 2.51 -5.17
CA ASP A 144 -20.00 2.79 -3.90
C ASP A 144 -20.89 4.03 -4.04
N LEU A 145 -20.42 5.07 -4.75
CA LEU A 145 -21.16 6.31 -5.01
C LEU A 145 -22.47 6.11 -5.79
N PHE A 146 -22.56 5.09 -6.65
CA PHE A 146 -23.79 4.77 -7.39
C PHE A 146 -24.71 3.81 -6.64
N THR A 147 -24.17 3.03 -5.70
CA THR A 147 -24.98 2.08 -4.91
C THR A 147 -25.60 2.70 -3.67
N PHE A 148 -24.97 3.72 -3.11
CA PHE A 148 -25.58 4.54 -2.06
C PHE A 148 -26.45 5.60 -2.75
N ASP A 149 -27.68 5.75 -2.30
CA ASP A 149 -28.61 6.72 -2.88
C ASP A 149 -28.13 8.15 -2.55
N THR A 150 -27.28 8.71 -3.41
CA THR A 150 -26.77 10.07 -3.27
C THR A 150 -27.70 11.14 -3.86
N THR A 151 -28.91 10.76 -4.30
CA THR A 151 -29.90 11.68 -4.91
C THR A 151 -30.37 12.78 -3.96
N GLY A 152 -30.20 12.60 -2.64
CA GLY A 152 -30.44 13.66 -1.65
C GLY A 152 -29.23 14.57 -1.36
N VAL A 153 -28.03 14.21 -1.82
CA VAL A 153 -26.78 14.97 -1.57
C VAL A 153 -26.39 15.83 -2.77
N TYR A 154 -26.60 15.30 -3.98
CA TYR A 154 -26.59 16.10 -5.20
C TYR A 154 -28.05 16.47 -5.47
N GLY A 155 -28.40 17.73 -5.27
CA GLY A 155 -29.76 18.19 -5.47
C GLY A 155 -30.31 17.79 -6.85
N ASP A 156 -31.62 17.64 -6.89
CA ASP A 156 -32.45 17.49 -8.11
C ASP A 156 -32.20 18.62 -9.15
N ASP A 157 -31.40 19.63 -8.80
CA ASP A 157 -30.99 20.76 -9.64
C ASP A 157 -29.75 20.50 -10.50
N ALA A 158 -29.00 19.41 -10.29
CA ALA A 158 -27.79 19.12 -11.07
C ALA A 158 -28.07 18.45 -12.44
N TYR A 159 -29.31 18.05 -12.71
CA TYR A 159 -29.71 17.37 -13.96
C TYR A 159 -30.84 18.07 -14.73
N SER A 160 -31.20 19.30 -14.37
CA SER A 160 -32.06 20.14 -15.20
C SER A 160 -31.20 21.10 -16.03
N ASP A 161 -30.36 20.55 -16.92
CA ASP A 161 -29.76 21.33 -18.01
C ASP A 161 -30.19 20.74 -19.34
N ASP A 162 -31.34 21.25 -19.80
CA ASP A 162 -31.87 21.16 -21.15
C ASP A 162 -31.00 22.01 -22.11
N GLU A 163 -29.68 21.77 -22.14
CA GLU A 163 -28.76 22.29 -23.16
C GLU A 163 -27.67 21.25 -23.45
N GLY A 164 -28.09 20.11 -24.03
CA GLY A 164 -27.15 19.26 -24.75
C GLY A 164 -26.61 20.03 -25.97
N PRO A 165 -25.30 20.01 -26.27
CA PRO A 165 -24.78 20.65 -27.47
C PRO A 165 -25.40 19.99 -28.70
N GLU A 166 -26.24 20.73 -29.41
CA GLU A 166 -26.63 20.43 -30.77
C GLU A 166 -25.37 20.54 -31.65
N SER A 167 -24.70 19.43 -31.87
CA SER A 167 -23.60 19.33 -32.82
C SER A 167 -23.69 18.01 -33.54
N GLY A 168 -23.75 18.12 -34.87
CA GLY A 168 -23.86 17.03 -35.80
C GLY A 168 -22.68 16.07 -35.74
N ASP A 169 -22.93 14.89 -36.32
CA ASP A 169 -21.91 14.01 -36.88
C ASP A 169 -20.70 13.70 -36.00
N ASP A 170 -20.92 13.11 -34.83
CA ASP A 170 -19.88 12.34 -34.16
C ASP A 170 -20.39 10.93 -33.84
N GLN A 171 -19.67 9.93 -34.34
CA GLN A 171 -19.96 8.51 -34.14
C GLN A 171 -19.72 8.17 -32.67
N GLY A 172 -20.72 8.46 -31.82
CA GLY A 172 -20.66 8.23 -30.39
C GLY A 172 -20.07 6.86 -30.08
N TRP A 173 -19.01 6.85 -29.28
CA TRP A 173 -18.30 5.64 -28.90
C TRP A 173 -19.27 4.66 -28.22
N ASP A 174 -19.74 3.66 -28.96
CA ASP A 174 -20.68 2.66 -28.45
C ASP A 174 -19.97 1.73 -27.45
N LEU A 175 -20.07 2.11 -26.18
CA LEU A 175 -19.55 1.40 -25.02
C LEU A 175 -20.04 -0.05 -24.93
N ASN A 176 -21.24 -0.35 -25.43
CA ASN A 176 -21.81 -1.69 -25.35
C ASN A 176 -21.13 -2.63 -26.35
N LYS A 177 -20.91 -2.14 -27.57
CA LYS A 177 -20.14 -2.86 -28.60
C LYS A 177 -18.71 -3.10 -28.15
N TYR A 178 -18.03 -2.09 -27.63
CA TYR A 178 -16.67 -2.23 -27.10
C TYR A 178 -16.57 -3.23 -25.94
N ARG A 179 -17.58 -3.26 -25.05
CA ARG A 179 -17.65 -4.27 -23.97
C ARG A 179 -17.76 -5.69 -24.54
N GLN A 180 -18.65 -5.91 -25.51
CA GLN A 180 -18.81 -7.23 -26.12
C GLN A 180 -17.54 -7.69 -26.84
N GLU A 181 -16.87 -6.79 -27.57
CA GLU A 181 -15.60 -7.08 -28.24
C GLU A 181 -14.48 -7.42 -27.24
N THR A 182 -14.36 -6.67 -26.15
CA THR A 182 -13.33 -6.93 -25.12
C THR A 182 -13.58 -8.20 -24.32
N GLU A 183 -14.84 -8.55 -24.04
CA GLU A 183 -15.22 -9.80 -23.39
C GLU A 183 -14.95 -11.00 -24.32
N ALA A 184 -15.30 -10.89 -25.61
CA ALA A 184 -15.03 -11.91 -26.61
C ALA A 184 -13.52 -12.14 -26.81
N GLU A 185 -12.72 -11.07 -26.89
CA GLU A 185 -11.26 -11.17 -27.00
C GLU A 185 -10.65 -11.86 -25.76
N ARG A 186 -11.13 -11.50 -24.56
CA ARG A 186 -10.69 -12.14 -23.30
C ARG A 186 -11.07 -13.61 -23.25
N ALA A 187 -12.27 -13.97 -23.71
CA ALA A 187 -12.71 -15.35 -23.80
C ALA A 187 -11.83 -16.15 -24.78
N ARG A 188 -11.53 -15.59 -25.95
CA ARG A 188 -10.64 -16.22 -26.94
C ARG A 188 -9.24 -16.46 -26.38
N LEU A 189 -8.67 -15.46 -25.69
CA LEU A 189 -7.35 -15.60 -25.06
C LEU A 189 -7.34 -16.64 -23.93
N GLU A 190 -8.42 -16.73 -23.14
CA GLU A 190 -8.52 -17.75 -22.10
C GLU A 190 -8.72 -19.15 -22.71
N GLU A 191 -9.49 -19.28 -23.79
CA GLU A 191 -9.60 -20.52 -24.55
C GLU A 191 -8.27 -20.95 -25.17
N GLU A 192 -7.52 -20.02 -25.76
CA GLU A 192 -6.16 -20.25 -26.26
C GLU A 192 -5.22 -20.65 -25.12
N ARG A 193 -5.29 -19.98 -23.97
CA ARG A 193 -4.51 -20.34 -22.75
C ARG A 193 -4.87 -21.74 -22.26
N ILE A 194 -6.15 -22.07 -22.21
CA ILE A 194 -6.66 -23.40 -21.82
C ILE A 194 -6.23 -24.45 -22.84
N ALA A 195 -6.24 -24.16 -24.15
CA ALA A 195 -5.76 -25.06 -25.18
C ALA A 195 -4.23 -25.27 -25.11
N GLN A 196 -3.48 -24.19 -24.85
CA GLN A 196 -2.02 -24.22 -24.64
C GLN A 196 -1.66 -25.05 -23.39
N LEU A 197 -2.46 -24.96 -22.32
CA LEU A 197 -2.33 -25.76 -21.10
C LEU A 197 -2.91 -27.18 -21.24
N GLY A 198 -3.85 -27.37 -22.17
CA GLY A 198 -4.55 -28.62 -22.48
C GLY A 198 -3.66 -29.68 -23.15
N GLY A 199 -2.38 -29.37 -23.39
CA GLY A 199 -1.34 -30.35 -23.70
C GLY A 199 -0.81 -31.14 -22.50
N VAL A 200 -1.23 -30.81 -21.26
CA VAL A 200 -1.00 -31.64 -20.06
C VAL A 200 -2.34 -32.25 -19.66
N GLY A 201 -2.62 -33.44 -20.20
CA GLY A 201 -3.90 -34.12 -20.06
C GLY A 201 -4.34 -34.33 -18.59
N VAL A 202 -5.45 -33.71 -18.22
CA VAL A 202 -6.29 -34.17 -17.12
C VAL A 202 -7.49 -34.86 -17.77
N GLY A 203 -7.40 -36.18 -17.90
CA GLY A 203 -8.51 -37.01 -18.40
C GLY A 203 -9.68 -36.93 -17.43
N VAL A 204 -10.71 -36.17 -17.80
CA VAL A 204 -12.00 -36.20 -17.11
C VAL A 204 -12.76 -37.40 -17.68
N GLY A 205 -12.72 -38.52 -16.96
CA GLY A 205 -13.41 -39.76 -17.31
C GLY A 205 -14.92 -39.53 -17.43
N SER A 206 -15.45 -39.78 -18.63
CA SER A 206 -16.87 -39.89 -18.91
C SER A 206 -17.46 -41.09 -18.14
N LEU A 207 -18.24 -40.82 -17.09
CA LEU A 207 -19.10 -41.80 -16.45
C LEU A 207 -20.34 -42.00 -17.34
N ARG A 208 -20.33 -43.09 -18.12
CA ARG A 208 -21.55 -43.63 -18.74
C ARG A 208 -22.39 -44.29 -17.64
N LEU A 209 -23.61 -43.79 -17.45
CA LEU A 209 -24.66 -44.51 -16.73
C LEU A 209 -25.11 -45.69 -17.59
N GLY A 210 -24.95 -46.91 -17.06
CA GLY A 210 -25.50 -48.13 -17.64
C GLY A 210 -26.98 -48.29 -17.29
N GLU A 211 -27.69 -48.93 -18.22
CA GLU A 211 -29.10 -49.38 -18.14
C GLU A 211 -29.39 -50.33 -16.97
#